data_AF-A0A4S4KVB9-F1
#
_entry.id   AF-A0A4S4KVB9-F1
#
_cell.length_a   1.000
_cell.length_b   1.000
_cell.length_c   1.000
_cell.angle_alpha   90.00
_cell.angle_beta   90.00
_cell.angle_gamma   90.00
#
_symmetry.space_group_name_H-M   'P 1'
#
loop_
_entity.id
_entity.type
_entity.pdbx_description
1 polymer ?
#
loop_
_entity_poly.entity_id
_entity_poly.type
_entity_poly.pdbx_seq_one_letter_code
_entity_poly.pdbx_strand_id
1 'polypeptide(L)'
;MTRPNLKDADGDHVWEARWYKIMLSDGTELGFGQQVNGKLSCGPCPAGQGMAFRYIRSQSDLTADNHGWPAGEVGYLRGLGMGTDGREYRKHLSLSAGAPPALLWYDTANSYGFSGEPLPGNKIALYAHDQYSWKVGLRGHVIHEEAGFYGQRSDFPICLDCSFVRIPVGDEHIGPFF
;
A
#
# COMPACT_ATOMS: atom_id res chain seq x y z
N MET A 1 -14.12 22.14 -1.84
CA MET A 1 -14.56 21.16 -2.86
C MET A 1 -14.07 19.81 -2.41
N THR A 2 -14.96 18.82 -2.23
CA THR A 2 -14.59 17.43 -1.96
C THR A 2 -13.91 16.86 -3.20
N ARG A 3 -12.71 16.29 -3.03
CA ARG A 3 -12.00 15.62 -4.12
C ARG A 3 -12.71 14.30 -4.45
N PRO A 4 -12.74 13.86 -5.71
CA PRO A 4 -13.29 12.56 -6.06
C PRO A 4 -12.48 11.45 -5.38
N ASN A 5 -13.15 10.32 -5.12
CA ASN A 5 -12.46 9.13 -4.62
C ASN A 5 -11.57 8.53 -5.71
N LEU A 6 -10.46 7.92 -5.26
CA LEU A 6 -9.65 7.02 -6.08
C LEU A 6 -10.51 5.85 -6.55
N LYS A 7 -10.20 5.36 -7.74
CA LYS A 7 -10.89 4.23 -8.36
C LYS A 7 -10.00 3.00 -8.38
N ASP A 8 -10.61 1.83 -8.16
CA ASP A 8 -9.99 0.54 -8.41
C ASP A 8 -9.94 0.25 -9.92
N ALA A 9 -9.30 -0.85 -10.30
CA ALA A 9 -9.07 -1.22 -11.70
C ALA A 9 -10.37 -1.34 -12.51
N ASP A 10 -11.47 -1.73 -11.87
CA ASP A 10 -12.80 -1.90 -12.50
C ASP A 10 -13.57 -0.56 -12.62
N GLY A 11 -13.05 0.51 -12.00
CA GLY A 11 -13.64 1.85 -12.03
C GLY A 11 -14.58 2.16 -10.88
N ASP A 12 -14.72 1.23 -9.93
CA ASP A 12 -15.40 1.43 -8.65
C ASP A 12 -14.53 2.27 -7.71
N HIS A 13 -15.09 2.88 -6.67
CA HIS A 13 -14.26 3.56 -5.68
C HIS A 13 -13.42 2.57 -4.88
N VAL A 14 -12.22 3.00 -4.47
CA VAL A 14 -11.43 2.30 -3.46
C VAL A 14 -12.08 2.49 -2.09
N TRP A 15 -12.83 1.47 -1.64
CA TRP A 15 -13.53 1.42 -0.35
C TRP A 15 -12.71 0.77 0.78
N GLU A 16 -12.92 1.21 2.03
CA GLU A 16 -12.33 0.63 3.25
C GLU A 16 -12.70 -0.85 3.47
N ALA A 17 -13.94 -1.25 3.18
CA ALA A 17 -14.43 -2.63 3.34
C ALA A 17 -13.85 -3.65 2.36
N ARG A 18 -13.12 -3.21 1.34
CA ARG A 18 -12.68 -4.08 0.23
C ARG A 18 -11.21 -4.40 0.33
N TRP A 19 -10.89 -5.61 -0.12
CA TRP A 19 -9.51 -6.09 -0.27
C TRP A 19 -9.06 -5.97 -1.71
N TYR A 20 -7.79 -5.63 -1.89
CA TYR A 20 -7.19 -5.39 -3.20
C TYR A 20 -5.79 -6.00 -3.28
N LYS A 21 -5.30 -6.24 -4.49
CA LYS A 21 -3.87 -6.36 -4.83
C LYS A 21 -3.39 -5.04 -5.42
N ILE A 22 -2.18 -4.60 -5.08
CA ILE A 22 -1.54 -3.45 -5.75
C ILE A 22 -0.75 -4.05 -6.90
N MET A 23 -1.29 -3.90 -8.10
CA MET A 23 -0.62 -4.29 -9.34
C MET A 23 0.21 -3.10 -9.83
N LEU A 24 1.49 -3.31 -10.04
CA LEU A 24 2.41 -2.30 -10.57
C LEU A 24 2.25 -2.18 -12.08
N SER A 25 2.76 -1.09 -12.66
CA SER A 25 2.63 -0.79 -14.08
C SER A 25 3.30 -1.83 -15.01
N ASP A 26 4.24 -2.62 -14.50
CA ASP A 26 4.90 -3.73 -15.20
C ASP A 26 4.15 -5.08 -15.09
N GLY A 27 3.01 -5.11 -14.39
CA GLY A 27 2.19 -6.30 -14.17
C GLY A 27 2.62 -7.15 -12.97
N THR A 28 3.67 -6.77 -12.25
CA THR A 28 4.02 -7.39 -10.96
C THR A 28 3.07 -6.91 -9.85
N GLU A 29 3.07 -7.59 -8.71
CA GLU A 29 2.27 -7.20 -7.54
C GLU A 29 3.17 -6.73 -6.40
N LEU A 30 2.65 -5.86 -5.54
CA LEU A 30 3.31 -5.46 -4.32
C LEU A 30 3.19 -6.57 -3.26
N GLY A 31 4.32 -7.05 -2.74
CA GLY A 31 4.36 -8.19 -1.83
C GLY A 31 5.41 -8.09 -0.73
N PHE A 32 5.64 -9.22 -0.06
CA PHE A 32 6.77 -9.36 0.86
C PHE A 32 8.08 -9.37 0.08
N GLY A 33 9.01 -8.49 0.47
CA GLY A 33 10.41 -8.54 0.11
C GLY A 33 11.25 -9.18 1.20
N GLN A 34 12.58 -9.10 1.06
CA GLN A 34 13.54 -9.59 2.04
C GLN A 34 13.40 -8.89 3.42
N GLN A 35 13.91 -9.53 4.47
CA GLN A 35 13.98 -8.90 5.79
C GLN A 35 15.08 -7.84 5.84
N VAL A 36 14.69 -6.59 6.11
CA VAL A 36 15.58 -5.45 6.37
C VAL A 36 15.49 -5.10 7.85
N ASN A 37 16.59 -5.21 8.59
CA ASN A 37 16.65 -4.93 10.03
C ASN A 37 15.55 -5.66 10.83
N GLY A 38 15.29 -6.93 10.50
CA GLY A 38 14.26 -7.76 11.15
C GLY A 38 12.82 -7.43 10.74
N LYS A 39 12.60 -6.54 9.78
CA LYS A 39 11.28 -6.22 9.21
C LYS A 39 11.19 -6.69 7.78
N LEU A 40 10.06 -7.23 7.37
CA LEU A 40 9.84 -7.60 5.97
C LEU A 40 9.78 -6.31 5.14
N SER A 41 10.64 -6.19 4.14
CA SER A 41 10.56 -5.10 3.16
C SER A 41 9.38 -5.29 2.22
N CYS A 42 9.09 -4.26 1.45
CA CYS A 42 8.04 -4.27 0.45
C CYS A 42 8.66 -4.08 -0.93
N GLY A 43 8.30 -4.97 -1.86
CA GLY A 43 8.90 -5.04 -3.19
C GLY A 43 7.98 -5.67 -4.22
N PRO A 44 8.35 -5.61 -5.51
CA PRO A 44 7.63 -6.28 -6.58
C PRO A 44 7.78 -7.80 -6.46
N CYS A 45 6.69 -8.53 -6.74
CA CYS A 45 6.67 -9.98 -6.82
C CYS A 45 5.81 -10.44 -8.01
N PRO A 46 5.95 -11.69 -8.49
CA PRO A 46 5.13 -12.19 -9.58
C PRO A 46 3.63 -12.07 -9.29
N ALA A 47 2.83 -11.88 -10.35
CA ALA A 47 1.38 -11.87 -10.24
C ALA A 47 0.83 -13.10 -9.51
N GLY A 48 -0.17 -12.91 -8.65
CA GLY A 48 -0.72 -13.92 -7.75
C GLY A 48 0.03 -14.11 -6.42
N GLN A 49 1.24 -13.56 -6.26
CA GLN A 49 2.04 -13.68 -5.03
C GLN A 49 2.01 -12.43 -4.15
N GLY A 50 1.36 -11.35 -4.59
CA GLY A 50 1.29 -10.11 -3.84
C GLY A 50 0.53 -10.23 -2.53
N MET A 51 0.61 -9.20 -1.71
CA MET A 51 -0.22 -9.12 -0.51
C MET A 51 -1.62 -8.63 -0.88
N ALA A 52 -2.63 -9.20 -0.21
CA ALA A 52 -3.94 -8.56 -0.15
C ALA A 52 -3.83 -7.38 0.79
N PHE A 53 -4.40 -6.24 0.45
CA PHE A 53 -4.44 -5.11 1.37
C PHE A 53 -5.81 -4.43 1.37
N ARG A 54 -6.07 -3.72 2.46
CA ARG A 54 -7.20 -2.81 2.60
C ARG A 54 -6.72 -1.40 2.88
N TYR A 55 -7.42 -0.43 2.31
CA TYR A 55 -7.33 0.97 2.71
C TYR A 55 -8.08 1.15 4.04
N ILE A 56 -7.52 1.96 4.93
CA ILE A 56 -8.23 2.51 6.09
C ILE A 56 -7.93 4.00 6.17
N ARG A 57 -8.93 4.80 6.50
CA ARG A 57 -8.84 6.26 6.65
C ARG A 57 -8.26 6.66 8.00
N SER A 58 -8.53 5.86 9.02
CA SER A 58 -8.02 6.08 10.38
C SER A 58 -7.30 4.83 10.88
N GLN A 59 -6.18 5.02 11.57
CA GLN A 59 -5.50 3.92 12.26
C GLN A 59 -6.20 3.52 13.57
N SER A 60 -7.06 4.40 14.11
CA SER A 60 -7.80 4.17 15.37
C SER A 60 -9.24 3.72 15.16
N ASP A 61 -9.87 4.06 14.03
CA ASP A 61 -11.23 3.62 13.71
C ASP A 61 -11.17 2.62 12.55
N LEU A 62 -11.37 1.36 12.93
CA LEU A 62 -11.23 0.20 12.05
C LEU A 62 -12.58 -0.41 11.68
N THR A 63 -13.65 0.20 12.18
CA THR A 63 -15.04 -0.26 12.01
C THR A 63 -15.75 0.47 10.89
N ALA A 64 -15.20 1.60 10.45
CA ALA A 64 -15.64 2.29 9.25
C ALA A 64 -15.36 1.42 8.01
N ASP A 65 -16.43 1.07 7.30
CA ASP A 65 -16.42 0.10 6.20
C ASP A 65 -16.78 0.76 4.85
N ASN A 66 -17.51 1.88 4.89
CA ASN A 66 -18.12 2.49 3.71
C ASN A 66 -17.53 3.85 3.29
N HIS A 67 -16.31 4.20 3.72
CA HIS A 67 -15.62 5.37 3.16
C HIS A 67 -14.76 5.01 1.96
N GLY A 68 -14.86 5.83 0.92
CA GLY A 68 -13.94 5.78 -0.19
C GLY A 68 -12.67 6.54 0.17
N TRP A 69 -11.58 6.32 -0.56
CA TRP A 69 -10.34 7.07 -0.39
C TRP A 69 -10.34 8.33 -1.28
N PRO A 70 -10.49 9.56 -0.74
CA PRO A 70 -10.46 10.77 -1.55
C PRO A 70 -9.05 11.03 -2.10
N ALA A 71 -8.95 11.42 -3.37
CA ALA A 71 -7.66 11.70 -3.99
C ALA A 71 -6.86 12.75 -3.19
N GLY A 72 -5.58 12.49 -2.96
CA GLY A 72 -4.66 13.32 -2.20
C GLY A 72 -4.89 13.37 -0.68
N GLU A 73 -5.97 12.79 -0.14
CA GLU A 73 -6.10 12.58 1.30
C GLU A 73 -5.17 11.44 1.77
N VAL A 74 -4.69 11.57 3.01
CA VAL A 74 -3.83 10.56 3.61
C VAL A 74 -4.67 9.36 4.05
N GLY A 75 -4.23 8.18 3.62
CA GLY A 75 -4.77 6.87 3.97
C GLY A 75 -3.70 5.94 4.50
N TYR A 76 -4.12 4.82 5.07
CA TYR A 76 -3.21 3.79 5.57
C TYR A 76 -3.53 2.46 4.91
N LEU A 77 -2.49 1.66 4.72
CA LEU A 77 -2.59 0.37 4.05
C LEU A 77 -2.28 -0.73 5.04
N ARG A 78 -3.22 -1.67 5.17
CA ARG A 78 -3.03 -2.89 5.95
C ARG A 78 -2.98 -4.09 5.02
N GLY A 79 -1.93 -4.88 5.13
CA GLY A 79 -1.70 -6.07 4.34
C GLY A 79 -2.04 -7.35 5.10
N LEU A 80 -2.49 -8.34 4.33
CA LEU A 80 -2.64 -9.75 4.66
C LEU A 80 -1.89 -10.55 3.59
N GLY A 81 -1.06 -11.48 4.01
CA GLY A 81 -0.35 -12.37 3.09
C GLY A 81 0.24 -13.57 3.80
N MET A 82 0.69 -14.56 3.03
CA MET A 82 1.44 -15.69 3.58
C MET A 82 2.94 -15.47 3.36
N GLY A 83 3.74 -15.70 4.39
CA GLY A 83 5.19 -15.71 4.24
C GLY A 83 5.67 -17.04 3.68
N THR A 84 6.97 -17.10 3.38
CA THR A 84 7.64 -18.31 2.88
C THR A 84 7.67 -19.46 3.89
N ASP A 85 7.43 -19.16 5.17
CA ASP A 85 7.28 -20.11 6.26
C ASP A 85 5.85 -20.70 6.37
N GLY A 86 4.95 -20.31 5.45
CA GLY A 86 3.56 -20.75 5.42
C GLY A 86 2.67 -20.09 6.47
N ARG A 87 3.17 -19.09 7.21
CA ARG A 87 2.38 -18.36 8.20
C ARG A 87 1.66 -17.17 7.58
N GLU A 88 0.46 -16.92 8.08
CA GLU A 88 -0.28 -15.69 7.78
C GLU A 88 0.33 -14.50 8.52
N TYR A 89 0.57 -13.42 7.81
CA TYR A 89 1.06 -12.16 8.34
C TYR A 89 0.04 -11.06 8.10
N ARG A 90 -0.30 -10.37 9.19
CA ARG A 90 -1.12 -9.16 9.19
C ARG A 90 -0.24 -7.99 9.55
N LYS A 91 -0.05 -7.07 8.60
CA LYS A 91 0.95 -6.01 8.73
C LYS A 91 0.41 -4.66 8.28
N HIS A 92 1.02 -3.60 8.75
CA HIS A 92 0.86 -2.24 8.27
C HIS A 92 1.98 -1.91 7.30
N LEU A 93 1.65 -1.31 6.15
CA LEU A 93 2.66 -0.80 5.24
C LEU A 93 3.02 0.63 5.67
N SER A 94 4.30 0.96 5.75
CA SER A 94 4.77 2.33 6.01
C SER A 94 6.21 2.51 5.55
N LEU A 95 6.61 3.76 5.36
CA LEU A 95 8.03 4.08 5.32
C LEU A 95 8.68 3.94 6.70
N SER A 96 9.96 3.62 6.70
CA SER A 96 10.83 3.68 7.87
C SER A 96 11.30 5.10 8.15
N ALA A 97 11.66 5.38 9.40
CA ALA A 97 12.24 6.66 9.81
C ALA A 97 13.74 6.81 9.42
N GLY A 98 14.27 5.88 8.60
CA GLY A 98 15.67 5.85 8.20
C GLY A 98 16.01 6.81 7.06
N ALA A 99 17.29 6.86 6.70
CA ALA A 99 17.80 7.61 5.56
C ALA A 99 18.71 6.70 4.70
N PRO A 100 18.27 6.26 3.50
CA PRO A 100 16.96 6.52 2.89
C PRO A 100 15.82 5.77 3.61
N PRO A 101 14.60 6.34 3.66
CA PRO A 101 13.45 5.65 4.22
C PRO A 101 13.07 4.47 3.31
N ALA A 102 12.93 3.28 3.87
CA ALA A 102 12.54 2.07 3.14
C ALA A 102 11.06 1.77 3.37
N LEU A 103 10.36 1.24 2.36
CA LEU A 103 8.98 0.80 2.48
C LEU A 103 8.98 -0.61 3.11
N LEU A 104 8.44 -0.73 4.32
CA LEU A 104 8.48 -1.96 5.11
C LEU A 104 7.10 -2.32 5.68
N TRP A 105 6.96 -3.57 6.10
CA TRP A 105 5.80 -4.13 6.79
C TRP A 105 6.01 -4.14 8.30
N TYR A 106 5.04 -3.59 9.05
CA TYR A 106 5.08 -3.36 10.49
C TYR A 106 3.97 -4.10 11.22
N ASP A 107 4.23 -4.52 12.46
CA ASP A 107 3.21 -5.12 13.33
C ASP A 107 2.28 -4.08 13.97
N THR A 108 2.72 -2.83 14.07
CA THR A 108 2.01 -1.77 14.79
C THR A 108 1.38 -0.75 13.84
N ALA A 109 0.28 -0.15 14.30
CA ALA A 109 -0.47 0.88 13.59
C ALA A 109 0.16 2.28 13.71
N ASN A 110 1.48 2.37 13.52
CA ASN A 110 2.23 3.62 13.52
C ASN A 110 2.72 3.96 12.11
N SER A 111 1.85 3.83 11.12
CA SER A 111 2.14 4.17 9.73
C SER A 111 2.10 5.68 9.52
N TYR A 112 3.01 6.19 8.70
CA TYR A 112 2.99 7.58 8.24
C TYR A 112 1.94 7.83 7.14
N GLY A 113 1.54 6.76 6.43
CA GLY A 113 0.43 6.79 5.49
C GLY A 113 0.85 7.04 4.04
N PHE A 114 -0.17 7.12 3.19
CA PHE A 114 -0.06 7.21 1.75
C PHE A 114 -1.07 8.22 1.23
N SER A 115 -0.82 8.77 0.04
CA SER A 115 -1.81 9.55 -0.70
C SER A 115 -1.76 9.13 -2.16
N GLY A 116 -2.91 8.97 -2.80
CA GLY A 116 -3.00 8.65 -4.23
C GLY A 116 -3.55 9.81 -5.03
N GLU A 117 -3.13 9.95 -6.27
CA GLU A 117 -3.76 10.84 -7.27
C GLU A 117 -4.21 9.98 -8.47
N PRO A 118 -5.36 10.29 -9.10
CA PRO A 118 -5.85 9.51 -10.24
C PRO A 118 -4.95 9.66 -11.46
N LEU A 119 -4.71 8.55 -12.15
CA LEU A 119 -4.05 8.48 -13.46
C LEU A 119 -5.04 7.91 -14.51
N PRO A 120 -4.79 8.12 -15.81
CA PRO A 120 -5.62 7.56 -16.88
C PRO A 120 -5.77 6.03 -16.77
N GLY A 121 -6.96 5.52 -17.11
CA GLY A 121 -7.24 4.07 -17.06
C GLY A 121 -7.42 3.50 -15.66
N ASN A 122 -7.99 4.29 -14.72
CA ASN A 122 -8.18 3.93 -13.31
C ASN A 122 -6.89 3.52 -12.58
N LYS A 123 -5.75 4.02 -13.07
CA LYS A 123 -4.47 3.89 -12.37
C LYS A 123 -4.39 4.92 -11.25
N ILE A 124 -3.48 4.68 -10.31
CA ILE A 124 -3.22 5.52 -9.15
C ILE A 124 -1.73 5.84 -9.13
N ALA A 125 -1.43 7.13 -9.06
CA ALA A 125 -0.12 7.64 -8.67
C ALA A 125 -0.03 7.59 -7.14
N LEU A 126 0.57 6.54 -6.59
CA LEU A 126 0.67 6.35 -5.14
C LEU A 126 1.97 6.99 -4.60
N TYR A 127 1.81 7.78 -3.54
CA TYR A 127 2.90 8.39 -2.78
C TYR A 127 2.85 7.92 -1.34
N ALA A 128 4.01 7.83 -0.69
CA ALA A 128 4.09 7.61 0.74
C ALA A 128 4.25 8.95 1.48
N HIS A 129 4.04 8.91 2.79
CA HIS A 129 4.41 9.98 3.71
C HIS A 129 5.52 9.48 4.63
N ASP A 130 6.40 10.38 5.04
CA ASP A 130 7.49 10.06 5.96
C ASP A 130 7.22 10.54 7.40
N GLN A 131 8.20 10.38 8.30
CA GLN A 131 8.05 10.74 9.72
C GLN A 131 7.79 12.23 9.98
N TYR A 132 7.96 13.12 9.00
CA TYR A 132 7.63 14.54 9.12
C TYR A 132 6.32 14.89 8.41
N SER A 133 5.57 13.88 7.95
CA SER A 133 4.33 14.03 7.18
C SER A 133 4.54 14.67 5.79
N TRP A 134 5.73 14.49 5.21
CA TRP A 134 6.00 15.01 3.87
C TRP A 134 5.64 13.95 2.84
N LYS A 135 4.97 14.37 1.76
CA LYS A 135 4.73 13.52 0.60
C LYS A 135 6.06 13.18 -0.07
N VAL A 136 6.35 11.88 -0.19
CA VAL A 136 7.57 11.39 -0.81
C VAL A 136 7.28 10.43 -1.95
N GLY A 137 8.15 10.47 -2.96
CA GLY A 137 8.09 9.52 -4.06
C GLY A 137 8.47 8.12 -3.59
N LEU A 138 8.06 7.10 -4.35
CA LEU A 138 8.41 5.71 -4.12
C LEU A 138 9.18 5.21 -5.33
N ARG A 139 10.44 4.81 -5.13
CA ARG A 139 11.30 4.33 -6.21
C ARG A 139 11.75 2.91 -5.92
N GLY A 140 11.55 2.03 -6.89
CA GLY A 140 12.14 0.70 -6.88
C GLY A 140 13.65 0.81 -7.01
N HIS A 141 14.38 0.21 -6.09
CA HIS A 141 15.82 0.05 -6.16
C HIS A 141 16.16 -1.42 -6.02
N VAL A 142 17.19 -1.83 -6.76
CA VAL A 142 17.90 -3.09 -6.50
C VAL A 142 19.16 -2.72 -5.73
N ILE A 143 19.20 -3.03 -4.44
CA ILE A 143 20.39 -2.85 -3.61
C ILE A 143 20.87 -4.24 -3.25
N HIS A 144 22.12 -4.58 -3.60
CA HIS A 144 22.70 -5.91 -3.34
C HIS A 144 21.82 -7.08 -3.81
N GLU A 145 21.28 -7.00 -5.04
CA GLU A 145 20.38 -8.00 -5.65
C GLU A 145 18.95 -8.06 -5.04
N GLU A 146 18.60 -7.13 -4.16
CA GLU A 146 17.28 -7.09 -3.51
C GLU A 146 16.41 -5.96 -4.07
N ALA A 147 15.25 -6.32 -4.64
CA ALA A 147 14.26 -5.37 -5.11
C ALA A 147 13.39 -4.87 -3.94
N GLY A 148 13.48 -3.56 -3.65
CA GLY A 148 12.67 -2.91 -2.64
C GLY A 148 12.27 -1.50 -3.04
N PHE A 149 11.24 -0.96 -2.39
CA PHE A 149 10.84 0.42 -2.58
C PHE A 149 11.41 1.33 -1.49
N TYR A 150 11.95 2.47 -1.92
CA TYR A 150 12.51 3.48 -1.02
C TYR A 150 11.82 4.81 -1.26
N GLY A 151 11.60 5.55 -0.17
CA GLY A 151 11.08 6.89 -0.19
C GLY A 151 12.14 7.86 -0.69
N GLN A 152 11.78 8.69 -1.67
CA GLN A 152 12.65 9.73 -2.22
C GLN A 152 11.98 11.10 -2.04
N ARG A 153 12.60 11.97 -1.23
CA ARG A 153 12.23 13.39 -1.17
C ARG A 153 12.74 14.10 -2.41
N SER A 154 11.86 14.92 -3.00
CA SER A 154 12.15 15.76 -4.15
C SER A 154 11.05 16.81 -4.27
N ASP A 155 11.34 17.93 -4.93
CA ASP A 155 10.32 18.88 -5.39
C ASP A 155 9.38 18.23 -6.42
N PHE A 156 9.85 17.17 -7.09
CA PHE A 156 9.11 16.39 -8.07
C PHE A 156 9.12 14.91 -7.68
N PRO A 157 8.39 14.51 -6.62
CA PRO A 157 8.38 13.13 -6.15
C PRO A 157 7.81 12.21 -7.24
N ILE A 158 8.51 11.11 -7.51
CA ILE A 158 8.08 10.10 -8.48
C ILE A 158 7.10 9.15 -7.78
N CYS A 159 5.88 9.03 -8.30
CA CYS A 159 4.89 8.11 -7.76
C CYS A 159 5.22 6.66 -8.08
N LEU A 160 4.67 5.75 -7.27
CA LEU A 160 4.44 4.39 -7.70
C LEU A 160 3.19 4.37 -8.61
N ASP A 161 3.37 4.11 -9.89
CA ASP A 161 2.27 3.91 -10.85
C ASP A 161 1.69 2.50 -10.66
N CYS A 162 0.47 2.42 -10.15
CA CYS A 162 -0.19 1.16 -9.83
C CYS A 162 -1.70 1.16 -10.05
N SER A 163 -2.28 -0.03 -10.04
CA SER A 163 -3.73 -0.26 -10.05
C SER A 163 -4.12 -1.06 -8.80
N PHE A 164 -5.26 -0.71 -8.23
CA PHE A 164 -5.83 -1.48 -7.13
C PHE A 164 -6.78 -2.50 -7.74
N VAL A 165 -6.43 -3.78 -7.70
CA VAL A 165 -7.23 -4.86 -8.29
C VAL A 165 -8.04 -5.50 -7.19
N ARG A 166 -9.38 -5.43 -7.27
CA ARG A 166 -10.26 -5.99 -6.24
C ARG A 166 -10.07 -7.50 -6.14
N ILE A 167 -9.93 -7.99 -4.92
CA ILE A 167 -9.93 -9.42 -4.64
C ILE A 167 -11.37 -9.83 -4.32
N PRO A 168 -11.98 -10.74 -5.11
CA PRO A 168 -13.27 -11.31 -4.76
C PRO A 168 -13.05 -12.29 -3.62
N VAL A 169 -13.13 -11.81 -2.39
CA VAL A 169 -13.08 -12.71 -1.24
C VAL A 169 -14.47 -13.31 -1.06
N GLY A 170 -14.56 -14.64 -1.11
CA GLY A 170 -15.77 -15.37 -0.75
C GLY A 170 -16.11 -15.04 0.70
N ASP A 171 -17.33 -14.55 0.92
CA ASP A 171 -17.77 -13.79 2.08
C ASP A 171 -17.07 -12.44 2.26
N GLU A 172 -17.88 -11.38 2.19
CA GLU A 172 -17.62 -10.01 2.65
C GLU A 172 -17.39 -9.94 4.19
N HIS A 173 -17.14 -11.09 4.80
CA HIS A 173 -16.84 -11.35 6.20
C HIS A 173 -15.55 -12.16 6.31
N ILE A 174 -14.44 -11.61 5.80
CA ILE A 174 -13.17 -11.82 6.50
C ILE A 174 -13.27 -11.09 7.85
N GLY A 175 -14.22 -11.49 8.71
CA GLY A 175 -14.63 -10.94 10.01
C GLY A 175 -14.69 -9.41 10.14
N PRO A 176 -15.15 -8.88 11.29
CA PRO A 176 -14.48 -7.72 11.82
C PRO A 176 -13.03 -8.17 12.08
N PHE A 177 -12.10 -7.85 11.19
CA PHE A 177 -10.70 -7.90 11.60
C PHE A 177 -10.55 -6.76 12.59
N PHE A 178 -10.49 -7.16 13.88
CA PHE A 178 -10.56 -6.46 15.17
C PHE A 178 -11.93 -6.53 15.85
#